data_AF-A0A4R3YDS2-F1
#
_entry.id   AF-A0A4R3YDS2-F1
#
_cell.length_a   1.000
_cell.length_b   1.000
_cell.length_c   1.000
_cell.angle_alpha   90.00
_cell.angle_beta   90.00
_cell.angle_gamma   90.00
#
_symmetry.space_group_name_H-M   'P 1'
#
loop_
_entity.id
_entity.type
_entity.pdbx_description
1 polymer ?
#
loop_
_entity_poly.entity_id
_entity_poly.type
_entity_poly.pdbx_seq_one_letter_code
_entity_poly.pdbx_strand_id
1 'polypeptide(L)'
;MQMKTTEDVPDKYRGAWQQLPSGGETEEVARSFWLQTKRLHASLLVPAGRPDFSGKASLSEMNQEELMWLASQQAIAGACIVGDGLLHRRRQIDYQPSRGKANDREMRFEGENLWEGSPNSTEHLVWRKISEPGAESIALRFQDEGDITDISGQRKGLLLVVGDYFMYVRDRGYFVPQSESLSTLIECREYGLKQIVELLDFEVSFGVRRSGEMPWQIKLSTLPFREGKPLMTEGGFEALSKDGGALLKMNRGGKIVLRRWSVDDWSTAA
;
A
#
# COMPACT_ATOMS: atom_id res chain seq x y z
N MET A 1 30.12 -18.80 -6.51
CA MET A 1 29.38 -19.02 -5.24
C MET A 1 27.90 -18.90 -5.58
N GLN A 2 27.13 -19.99 -5.46
CA GLN A 2 25.72 -20.01 -5.87
C GLN A 2 24.88 -19.37 -4.76
N MET A 3 24.18 -18.30 -5.11
CA MET A 3 23.41 -17.46 -4.17
C MET A 3 22.18 -18.22 -3.67
N LYS A 4 21.94 -18.22 -2.35
CA LYS A 4 20.70 -18.72 -1.76
C LYS A 4 19.73 -17.55 -1.58
N THR A 5 18.91 -17.31 -2.59
CA THR A 5 17.70 -16.49 -2.43
C THR A 5 16.62 -17.34 -1.77
N THR A 6 15.93 -16.79 -0.77
CA THR A 6 14.69 -17.40 -0.26
C THR A 6 13.51 -16.53 -0.67
N GLU A 7 12.45 -17.15 -1.15
CA GLU A 7 11.19 -16.44 -1.44
C GLU A 7 10.48 -15.99 -0.17
N ASP A 8 10.72 -16.70 0.94
CA ASP A 8 10.09 -16.39 2.22
C ASP A 8 10.95 -15.41 3.02
N VAL A 9 10.32 -14.33 3.49
CA VAL A 9 10.91 -13.33 4.37
C VAL A 9 11.05 -13.91 5.79
N PRO A 10 12.19 -13.76 6.48
CA PRO A 10 12.36 -14.20 7.86
C PRO A 10 11.32 -13.61 8.83
N ASP A 11 10.85 -14.42 9.79
CA ASP A 11 9.77 -14.06 10.73
C ASP A 11 10.00 -12.75 11.47
N LYS A 12 11.26 -12.44 11.81
CA LYS A 12 11.61 -11.19 12.50
C LYS A 12 11.15 -9.93 11.76
N TYR A 13 11.16 -9.95 10.42
CA TYR A 13 10.73 -8.83 9.58
C TYR A 13 9.21 -8.84 9.31
N ARG A 14 8.52 -9.97 9.55
CA ARG A 14 7.07 -10.05 9.40
C ARG A 14 6.38 -9.26 10.51
N GLY A 15 5.29 -8.59 10.18
CA GLY A 15 4.59 -7.70 11.10
C GLY A 15 3.93 -6.51 10.43
N ALA A 16 3.14 -5.78 11.22
CA ALA A 16 2.80 -4.40 10.95
C ALA A 16 3.79 -3.48 11.68
N TRP A 17 4.24 -2.43 10.99
CA TRP A 17 5.28 -1.52 11.44
C TRP A 17 4.83 -0.08 11.27
N GLN A 18 5.20 0.76 12.22
CA GLN A 18 5.02 2.20 12.18
C GLN A 18 6.39 2.87 12.22
N GLN A 19 6.62 3.83 11.33
CA GLN A 19 7.84 4.61 11.34
C GLN A 19 7.83 5.56 12.55
N LEU A 20 8.96 5.64 13.24
CA LEU A 20 9.18 6.64 14.29
C LEU A 20 9.59 7.98 13.65
N PRO A 21 9.22 9.12 14.26
CA PRO A 21 9.66 10.44 13.82
C PRO A 21 11.19 10.55 13.81
N SER A 22 11.73 11.17 12.76
CA SER A 22 13.15 11.51 12.65
C SER A 22 13.40 12.92 13.19
N GLY A 23 13.19 13.15 14.50
CA GLY A 23 13.33 14.48 15.13
C GLY A 23 12.34 14.68 16.29
N GLY A 24 12.73 15.45 17.31
CA GLY A 24 11.96 15.66 18.55
C GLY A 24 10.53 16.21 18.39
N GLU A 25 9.76 16.12 19.47
CA GLU A 25 8.28 16.06 19.60
C GLU A 25 7.39 17.20 19.00
N THR A 26 7.88 18.10 18.15
CA THR A 26 7.14 19.35 17.84
C THR A 26 6.77 19.62 16.38
N GLU A 27 7.05 18.74 15.43
CA GLU A 27 6.59 18.92 14.04
C GLU A 27 5.42 17.98 13.71
N GLU A 28 4.49 18.42 12.86
CA GLU A 28 3.49 17.52 12.28
C GLU A 28 4.20 16.32 11.65
N VAL A 29 4.04 15.14 12.23
CA VAL A 29 4.85 14.00 11.84
C VAL A 29 4.25 13.34 10.60
N ALA A 30 5.08 13.14 9.57
CA ALA A 30 4.73 12.28 8.45
C ALA A 30 4.29 10.89 8.96
N ARG A 31 3.15 10.40 8.50
CA ARG A 31 2.59 9.12 8.95
C ARG A 31 2.98 8.03 7.98
N SER A 32 3.74 7.05 8.47
CA SER A 32 4.29 5.99 7.65
C SER A 32 4.09 4.62 8.29
N PHE A 33 3.51 3.72 7.51
CA PHE A 33 3.19 2.36 7.90
C PHE A 33 3.73 1.37 6.86
N TRP A 34 4.09 0.19 7.33
CA TRP A 34 4.54 -0.92 6.49
C TRP A 34 4.00 -2.24 7.02
N LEU A 35 3.38 -3.03 6.16
CA LEU A 35 2.97 -4.41 6.46
C LEU A 35 3.87 -5.38 5.68
N GLN A 36 4.36 -6.40 6.37
CA GLN A 36 5.18 -7.46 5.81
C GLN A 36 4.58 -8.82 6.18
N THR A 37 4.13 -9.55 5.17
CA THR A 37 3.71 -10.96 5.27
C THR A 37 4.89 -11.88 4.93
N LYS A 38 4.65 -13.17 4.74
CA LYS A 38 5.70 -14.12 4.34
C LYS A 38 6.36 -13.77 3.01
N ARG A 39 5.61 -13.23 2.06
CA ARG A 39 6.09 -12.95 0.68
C ARG A 39 5.74 -11.57 0.17
N LEU A 40 4.66 -10.96 0.65
CA LEU A 40 4.19 -9.65 0.17
C LEU A 40 4.40 -8.55 1.20
N HIS A 41 4.61 -7.35 0.67
CA HIS A 41 4.69 -6.13 1.45
C HIS A 41 3.81 -5.04 0.85
N ALA A 42 3.38 -4.13 1.71
CA ALA A 42 2.82 -2.84 1.32
C ALA A 42 3.28 -1.77 2.30
N SER A 43 3.56 -0.57 1.81
CA SER A 43 3.84 0.58 2.67
C SER A 43 3.11 1.81 2.17
N LEU A 44 2.81 2.71 3.11
CA LEU A 44 2.15 3.98 2.89
C LEU A 44 2.88 5.05 3.70
N LEU A 45 3.24 6.14 3.04
CA LEU A 45 3.75 7.35 3.66
C LEU A 45 2.90 8.54 3.20
N VAL A 46 2.29 9.18 4.19
CA VAL A 46 1.53 10.42 4.04
C VAL A 46 2.38 11.54 4.65
N PRO A 47 2.84 12.52 3.85
CA PRO A 47 3.67 13.61 4.33
C PRO A 47 3.02 14.43 5.45
N ALA A 48 3.84 15.18 6.18
CA ALA A 48 3.40 16.23 7.09
C ALA A 48 2.64 17.34 6.34
N GLY A 49 1.94 18.23 7.05
CA GLY A 49 1.28 19.37 6.42
C GLY A 49 0.08 18.97 5.57
N ARG A 50 -0.62 17.88 5.93
CA ARG A 50 -1.76 17.39 5.14
C ARG A 50 -2.92 18.38 5.23
N PRO A 51 -3.43 18.90 4.09
CA PRO A 51 -4.62 19.73 4.07
C PRO A 51 -5.83 19.01 4.69
N ASP A 52 -6.79 19.78 5.18
CA ASP A 52 -8.07 19.23 5.58
C ASP A 52 -8.89 18.86 4.32
N PHE A 53 -9.18 17.57 4.16
CA PHE A 53 -10.00 17.03 3.08
C PHE A 53 -11.43 16.72 3.54
N SER A 54 -11.84 17.21 4.71
CA SER A 54 -13.20 17.04 5.22
C SER A 54 -14.24 17.57 4.23
N GLY A 55 -15.30 16.80 4.03
CA GLY A 55 -16.36 17.15 3.07
C GLY A 55 -16.09 16.77 1.61
N LYS A 56 -14.85 16.38 1.25
CA LYS A 56 -14.56 15.84 -0.09
C LYS A 56 -15.03 14.39 -0.18
N ALA A 57 -15.79 14.04 -1.21
CA ALA A 57 -16.25 12.68 -1.48
C ALA A 57 -15.49 12.01 -2.63
N SER A 58 -14.75 12.79 -3.44
CA SER A 58 -14.05 12.32 -4.63
C SER A 58 -12.83 13.17 -4.98
N LEU A 59 -11.92 12.64 -5.81
CA LEU A 59 -10.79 13.41 -6.35
C LEU A 59 -11.26 14.57 -7.24
N SER A 60 -12.41 14.44 -7.92
CA SER A 60 -12.96 15.48 -8.79
C SER A 60 -13.47 16.73 -8.05
N GLU A 61 -13.66 16.65 -6.73
CA GLU A 61 -14.03 17.79 -5.88
C GLU A 61 -12.80 18.55 -5.36
N MET A 62 -11.59 18.10 -5.69
CA MET A 62 -10.35 18.71 -5.23
C MET A 62 -9.86 19.77 -6.22
N ASN A 63 -9.31 20.85 -5.68
CA ASN A 63 -8.62 21.87 -6.45
C ASN A 63 -7.21 21.40 -6.84
N GLN A 64 -6.52 22.18 -7.67
CA GLN A 64 -5.20 21.78 -8.17
C GLN A 64 -4.14 21.68 -7.06
N GLU A 65 -4.14 22.58 -6.07
CA GLU A 65 -3.19 22.54 -4.95
C GLU A 65 -3.38 21.29 -4.10
N GLU A 66 -4.63 20.96 -3.79
CA GLU A 66 -5.03 19.73 -3.08
C GLU A 66 -4.54 18.47 -3.83
N LEU A 67 -4.75 18.42 -5.16
CA LEU A 67 -4.28 17.30 -6.00
C LEU A 67 -2.74 17.23 -6.06
N MET A 68 -2.06 18.36 -6.14
CA MET A 68 -0.59 18.43 -6.11
C MET A 68 -0.04 17.96 -4.76
N TRP A 69 -0.71 18.28 -3.66
CA TRP A 69 -0.36 17.74 -2.35
C TRP A 69 -0.50 16.21 -2.34
N LEU A 70 -1.60 15.66 -2.85
CA LEU A 70 -1.77 14.21 -2.94
C LEU A 70 -0.68 13.55 -3.80
N ALA A 71 -0.18 14.22 -4.84
CA ALA A 71 0.91 13.71 -5.68
C ALA A 71 2.25 13.52 -4.93
N SER A 72 2.41 14.15 -3.75
CA SER A 72 3.62 14.02 -2.91
C SER A 72 3.65 12.77 -2.02
N GLN A 73 2.50 12.08 -1.87
CA GLN A 73 2.41 10.86 -1.08
C GLN A 73 3.30 9.74 -1.65
N GLN A 74 3.64 8.75 -0.83
CA GLN A 74 4.37 7.58 -1.32
C GLN A 74 3.69 6.31 -0.86
N ALA A 75 3.57 5.34 -1.76
CA ALA A 75 3.11 4.02 -1.40
C ALA A 75 3.68 3.00 -2.39
N ILE A 76 4.04 1.82 -1.88
CA ILE A 76 4.53 0.72 -2.71
C ILE A 76 3.93 -0.58 -2.22
N ALA A 77 3.77 -1.53 -3.13
CA ALA A 77 3.38 -2.88 -2.77
C ALA A 77 3.91 -3.91 -3.78
N GLY A 78 4.13 -5.13 -3.30
CA GLY A 78 4.55 -6.24 -4.13
C GLY A 78 5.23 -7.36 -3.36
N ALA A 79 5.94 -8.21 -4.09
CA ALA A 79 6.76 -9.27 -3.51
C ALA A 79 8.00 -8.72 -2.79
N CYS A 80 8.40 -9.37 -1.71
CA CYS A 80 9.65 -9.15 -1.01
C CYS A 80 10.53 -10.40 -1.18
N ILE A 81 11.80 -10.19 -1.53
CA ILE A 81 12.78 -11.27 -1.68
C ILE A 81 13.93 -10.98 -0.73
N VAL A 82 14.45 -12.02 -0.09
CA VAL A 82 15.59 -11.90 0.81
C VAL A 82 16.81 -12.55 0.15
N GLY A 83 17.90 -11.78 0.11
CA GLY A 83 19.18 -12.20 -0.46
C GLY A 83 20.30 -11.30 0.06
N ASP A 84 21.48 -11.86 0.32
CA ASP A 84 22.70 -11.12 0.66
C ASP A 84 22.57 -10.12 1.84
N GLY A 85 21.74 -10.45 2.83
CA GLY A 85 21.49 -9.58 3.98
C GLY A 85 20.55 -8.40 3.72
N LEU A 86 19.97 -8.33 2.52
CA LEU A 86 19.05 -7.29 2.06
C LEU A 86 17.61 -7.80 1.95
N LEU A 87 16.67 -6.87 2.12
CA LEU A 87 15.29 -7.04 1.71
C LEU A 87 15.07 -6.32 0.38
N HIS A 88 14.85 -7.08 -0.69
CA HIS A 88 14.50 -6.57 -2.01
C HIS A 88 12.98 -6.39 -2.08
N ARG A 89 12.49 -5.16 -1.87
CA ARG A 89 11.05 -4.84 -1.89
C ARG A 89 10.61 -4.46 -3.30
N ARG A 90 10.17 -5.44 -4.10
CA ARG A 90 9.73 -5.20 -5.48
C ARG A 90 8.54 -4.25 -5.51
N ARG A 91 8.60 -3.29 -6.43
CA ARG A 91 7.57 -2.27 -6.70
C ARG A 91 6.62 -2.75 -7.79
N GLN A 92 5.78 -3.73 -7.47
CA GLN A 92 4.82 -4.28 -8.46
C GLN A 92 3.63 -3.33 -8.68
N ILE A 93 3.28 -2.59 -7.63
CA ILE A 93 2.30 -1.51 -7.61
C ILE A 93 2.98 -0.35 -6.90
N ASP A 94 3.11 0.80 -7.56
CA ASP A 94 3.86 1.96 -7.06
C ASP A 94 3.02 3.24 -7.23
N TYR A 95 2.96 4.02 -6.16
CA TYR A 95 2.29 5.31 -6.18
C TYR A 95 3.07 6.33 -7.02
N GLN A 96 4.40 6.27 -6.98
CA GLN A 96 5.25 7.17 -7.73
C GLN A 96 5.60 6.53 -9.08
N PRO A 97 5.92 7.34 -10.10
CA PRO A 97 6.40 6.81 -11.37
C PRO A 97 7.67 5.99 -11.18
N SER A 98 7.87 4.98 -12.03
CA SER A 98 9.07 4.15 -11.95
C SER A 98 10.32 4.99 -12.23
N ARG A 99 11.28 4.93 -11.31
CA ARG A 99 12.61 5.54 -11.43
C ARG A 99 13.67 4.61 -12.04
N GLY A 100 13.29 3.40 -12.44
CA GLY A 100 14.20 2.40 -13.01
C GLY A 100 15.22 1.77 -12.06
N LYS A 101 15.23 2.12 -10.77
CA LYS A 101 16.16 1.59 -9.76
C LYS A 101 15.52 0.51 -8.89
N ALA A 102 16.31 -0.51 -8.55
CA ALA A 102 15.94 -1.49 -7.54
C ALA A 102 15.66 -0.82 -6.18
N ASN A 103 14.87 -1.49 -5.35
CA ASN A 103 14.44 -0.97 -4.06
C ASN A 103 14.98 -1.88 -2.95
N ASP A 104 16.30 -1.94 -2.90
CA ASP A 104 17.05 -2.79 -1.99
C ASP A 104 17.21 -2.09 -0.65
N ARG A 105 17.01 -2.83 0.44
CA ARG A 105 16.97 -2.28 1.79
C ARG A 105 17.88 -3.05 2.73
N GLU A 106 18.75 -2.30 3.39
CA GLU A 106 19.55 -2.78 4.51
C GLU A 106 18.71 -2.69 5.77
N MET A 107 18.66 -3.80 6.52
CA MET A 107 17.74 -3.95 7.65
C MET A 107 18.49 -4.44 8.88
N ARG A 108 18.59 -3.60 9.91
CA ARG A 108 19.29 -3.91 11.17
C ARG A 108 18.33 -3.78 12.36
N PHE A 109 18.31 -4.80 13.20
CA PHE A 109 17.60 -4.71 14.48
C PHE A 109 18.50 -4.10 15.55
N GLU A 110 17.95 -3.18 16.34
CA GLU A 110 18.55 -2.64 17.56
C GLU A 110 17.50 -2.66 18.67
N GLY A 111 17.60 -3.65 19.56
CA GLY A 111 16.50 -3.97 20.47
C GLY A 111 15.23 -4.33 19.68
N GLU A 112 14.12 -3.70 20.05
CA GLU A 112 12.80 -3.90 19.43
C GLU A 112 12.59 -3.08 18.13
N ASN A 113 13.49 -2.14 17.84
CA ASN A 113 13.38 -1.27 16.69
C ASN A 113 14.14 -1.85 15.48
N LEU A 114 13.57 -1.61 14.31
CA LEU A 114 14.16 -1.98 13.03
C LEU A 114 14.63 -0.73 12.31
N TRP A 115 15.91 -0.68 12.02
CA TRP A 115 16.55 0.36 11.22
C TRP A 115 16.58 -0.07 9.76
N GLU A 116 16.07 0.79 8.90
CA GLU A 116 16.06 0.62 7.45
C GLU A 116 16.94 1.68 6.79
N GLY A 117 17.91 1.25 5.99
CA GLY A 117 18.73 2.10 5.14
C GLY A 117 18.61 1.74 3.66
N SER A 118 19.01 2.68 2.80
CA SER A 118 19.44 2.32 1.44
C SER A 118 20.93 1.95 1.50
N PRO A 119 21.42 1.00 0.68
CA PRO A 119 22.84 0.71 0.62
C PRO A 119 23.67 1.96 0.36
N ASN A 120 24.70 2.19 1.18
CA ASN A 120 25.57 3.38 1.17
C ASN A 120 24.91 4.71 1.58
N SER A 121 23.72 4.68 2.19
CA SER A 121 23.08 5.86 2.80
C SER A 121 23.43 5.96 4.28
N THR A 122 23.72 7.18 4.75
CA THR A 122 23.81 7.48 6.19
C THR A 122 22.45 7.80 6.81
N GLU A 123 21.43 8.01 5.99
CA GLU A 123 20.06 8.22 6.44
C GLU A 123 19.35 6.88 6.63
N HIS A 124 18.67 6.76 7.78
CA HIS A 124 17.94 5.57 8.15
C HIS A 124 16.54 5.92 8.66
N LEU A 125 15.58 5.06 8.35
CA LEU A 125 14.24 5.08 8.91
C LEU A 125 14.22 4.12 10.10
N VAL A 126 13.61 4.54 11.21
CA VAL A 126 13.42 3.68 12.38
C VAL A 126 11.98 3.22 12.42
N TRP A 127 11.79 1.92 12.55
CA TRP A 127 10.48 1.28 12.56
C TRP A 127 10.24 0.58 13.90
N ARG A 128 9.04 0.79 14.44
CA ARG A 128 8.54 0.05 15.60
C ARG A 128 7.47 -0.94 15.14
N LYS A 129 7.58 -2.20 15.59
CA LYS A 129 6.54 -3.20 15.36
C LYS A 129 5.30 -2.85 16.18
N ILE A 130 4.12 -2.88 15.56
CA ILE A 130 2.83 -2.57 16.19
C ILE A 130 1.87 -3.76 16.22
N SER A 131 2.19 -4.84 15.50
CA SER A 131 1.48 -6.12 15.58
C SER A 131 2.11 -7.02 16.64
N GLU A 132 1.29 -7.86 17.27
CA GLU A 132 1.79 -8.89 18.18
C GLU A 132 2.71 -9.90 17.48
N PRO A 133 3.70 -10.48 18.19
CA PRO A 133 4.48 -11.60 17.70
C PRO A 133 3.59 -12.79 17.30
N GLY A 134 3.88 -13.44 16.17
CA GLY A 134 3.12 -14.62 15.73
C GLY A 134 1.68 -14.34 15.29
N ALA A 135 1.30 -13.06 15.12
CA ALA A 135 -0.03 -12.69 14.65
C ALA A 135 -0.39 -13.35 13.31
N GLU A 136 -1.70 -13.60 13.12
CA GLU A 136 -2.26 -14.05 11.85
C GLU A 136 -1.74 -13.19 10.69
N SER A 137 -1.40 -13.81 9.57
CA SER A 137 -0.94 -13.13 8.35
C SER A 137 -1.70 -13.66 7.14
N ILE A 138 -2.29 -12.76 6.37
CA ILE A 138 -3.03 -13.09 5.14
C ILE A 138 -2.54 -12.17 4.04
N ALA A 139 -2.24 -12.74 2.88
CA ALA A 139 -1.86 -12.01 1.70
C ALA A 139 -2.72 -12.47 0.52
N LEU A 140 -3.55 -11.58 0.01
CA LEU A 140 -4.36 -11.82 -1.18
C LEU A 140 -3.91 -10.90 -2.30
N ARG A 141 -4.02 -11.38 -3.54
CA ARG A 141 -3.95 -10.57 -4.75
C ARG A 141 -5.32 -10.49 -5.39
N PHE A 142 -5.54 -9.44 -6.16
CA PHE A 142 -6.64 -9.42 -7.10
C PHE A 142 -6.24 -8.85 -8.45
N GLN A 143 -7.01 -9.23 -9.45
CA GLN A 143 -7.03 -8.61 -10.76
C GLN A 143 -8.47 -8.44 -11.23
N ASP A 144 -8.79 -7.27 -11.76
CA ASP A 144 -10.03 -7.03 -12.47
C ASP A 144 -9.99 -7.78 -13.80
N GLU A 145 -11.06 -8.52 -14.09
CA GLU A 145 -11.31 -9.10 -15.40
C GLU A 145 -11.96 -8.03 -16.28
N GLY A 146 -11.29 -7.67 -17.37
CA GLY A 146 -11.90 -6.88 -18.45
C GLY A 146 -12.36 -7.77 -19.59
N ASP A 147 -13.07 -7.19 -20.55
CA ASP A 147 -13.23 -7.81 -21.86
C ASP A 147 -11.84 -7.97 -22.50
N ILE A 148 -11.58 -9.11 -23.16
CA ILE A 148 -10.26 -9.40 -23.78
C ILE A 148 -9.90 -8.32 -24.81
N THR A 149 -10.90 -7.62 -25.34
CA THR A 149 -10.74 -6.55 -26.33
C THR A 149 -10.53 -5.16 -25.73
N ASP A 150 -10.79 -4.95 -24.43
CA ASP A 150 -10.60 -3.67 -23.74
C ASP A 150 -9.98 -3.89 -22.34
N ILE A 151 -8.65 -3.91 -22.31
CA ILE A 151 -7.87 -3.95 -21.07
C ILE A 151 -7.78 -2.58 -20.39
N SER A 152 -8.34 -1.51 -20.97
CA SER A 152 -8.24 -0.17 -20.41
C SER A 152 -8.97 -0.10 -19.06
N GLY A 153 -8.27 0.41 -18.04
CA GLY A 153 -8.82 0.50 -16.70
C GLY A 153 -8.91 -0.82 -15.92
N GLN A 154 -8.38 -1.94 -16.43
CA GLN A 154 -8.14 -3.12 -15.57
C GLN A 154 -7.21 -2.73 -14.44
N ARG A 155 -7.52 -3.19 -13.22
CA ARG A 155 -6.71 -2.91 -12.04
C ARG A 155 -6.33 -4.17 -11.34
N LYS A 156 -5.15 -4.12 -10.75
CA LYS A 156 -4.64 -5.15 -9.86
C LYS A 156 -4.46 -4.56 -8.48
N GLY A 157 -4.29 -5.42 -7.49
CA GLY A 157 -4.09 -4.96 -6.15
C GLY A 157 -3.84 -6.09 -5.17
N LEU A 158 -3.66 -5.71 -3.92
CA LEU A 158 -3.34 -6.60 -2.81
C LEU A 158 -4.27 -6.31 -1.63
N LEU A 159 -4.54 -7.32 -0.82
CA LEU A 159 -5.01 -7.15 0.55
C LEU A 159 -4.04 -7.88 1.46
N LEU A 160 -3.39 -7.14 2.35
CA LEU A 160 -2.54 -7.70 3.39
C LEU A 160 -3.23 -7.53 4.75
N VAL A 161 -3.21 -8.57 5.56
CA VAL A 161 -3.68 -8.57 6.94
C VAL A 161 -2.56 -9.10 7.81
N VAL A 162 -2.24 -8.39 8.90
CA VAL A 162 -1.30 -8.83 9.93
C VAL A 162 -1.88 -8.52 11.30
N GLY A 163 -2.38 -9.54 11.99
CA GLY A 163 -3.14 -9.42 13.23
C GLY A 163 -4.39 -8.54 13.04
N ASP A 164 -4.42 -7.43 13.76
CA ASP A 164 -5.50 -6.45 13.71
C ASP A 164 -5.28 -5.36 12.65
N TYR A 165 -4.20 -5.41 11.87
CA TYR A 165 -3.89 -4.38 10.89
C TYR A 165 -4.09 -4.88 9.48
N PHE A 166 -4.52 -4.00 8.58
CA PHE A 166 -4.61 -4.32 7.17
C PHE A 166 -4.06 -3.20 6.29
N MET A 167 -3.65 -3.58 5.08
CA MET A 167 -3.45 -2.67 3.97
C MET A 167 -4.16 -3.19 2.72
N TYR A 168 -5.06 -2.38 2.19
CA TYR A 168 -5.66 -2.59 0.89
C TYR A 168 -4.96 -1.72 -0.14
N VAL A 169 -4.53 -2.35 -1.23
CA VAL A 169 -3.80 -1.71 -2.33
C VAL A 169 -4.59 -1.93 -3.61
N ARG A 170 -4.83 -0.87 -4.37
CA ARG A 170 -5.41 -0.92 -5.70
C ARG A 170 -4.61 0.03 -6.60
N ASP A 171 -4.04 -0.56 -7.64
CA ASP A 171 -3.29 0.18 -8.65
C ASP A 171 -4.19 1.18 -9.40
N ARG A 172 -3.57 2.06 -10.17
CA ARG A 172 -4.30 2.91 -11.10
C ARG A 172 -4.54 2.20 -12.43
N GLY A 173 -5.60 2.59 -13.12
CA GLY A 173 -5.95 2.06 -14.45
C GLY A 173 -5.34 2.88 -15.58
N TYR A 174 -4.57 3.91 -15.23
CA TYR A 174 -3.97 4.88 -16.13
C TYR A 174 -2.46 4.60 -16.26
N PHE A 175 -1.93 4.69 -17.47
CA PHE A 175 -0.50 4.52 -17.71
C PHE A 175 0.29 5.71 -17.15
N VAL A 176 1.32 5.44 -16.35
CA VAL A 176 2.20 6.49 -15.77
C VAL A 176 3.54 6.49 -16.51
N PRO A 177 3.87 7.55 -17.26
CA PRO A 177 5.20 7.73 -17.82
C PRO A 177 6.28 7.77 -16.74
N GLN A 178 7.51 7.37 -17.08
CA GLN A 178 8.65 7.53 -16.17
C GLN A 178 8.88 9.00 -15.83
N SER A 179 9.16 9.26 -14.55
CA SER A 179 9.45 10.57 -13.99
C SER A 179 10.05 10.41 -12.60
N GLU A 180 10.67 11.45 -12.06
CA GLU A 180 11.18 11.46 -10.68
C GLU A 180 10.03 11.39 -9.66
N SER A 181 8.92 12.06 -9.94
CA SER A 181 7.73 12.06 -9.09
C SER A 181 6.46 12.33 -9.90
N LEU A 182 5.29 12.07 -9.31
CA LEU A 182 4.01 12.52 -9.86
C LEU A 182 3.94 14.04 -9.95
N SER A 183 4.39 14.76 -8.93
CA SER A 183 4.39 16.24 -8.93
C SER A 183 5.19 16.78 -10.12
N THR A 184 6.41 16.30 -10.31
CA THR A 184 7.25 16.64 -11.48
C THR A 184 6.59 16.25 -12.79
N LEU A 185 5.96 15.07 -12.85
CA LEU A 185 5.28 14.61 -14.06
C LEU A 185 4.10 15.53 -14.42
N ILE A 186 3.30 15.93 -13.44
CA ILE A 186 2.14 16.81 -13.63
C ILE A 186 2.60 18.19 -14.09
N GLU A 187 3.62 18.76 -13.44
CA GLU A 187 4.18 20.07 -13.79
C GLU A 187 4.78 20.08 -15.20
N CYS A 188 5.61 19.08 -15.55
CA CYS A 188 6.30 19.05 -16.84
C CYS A 188 5.39 18.69 -18.04
N ARG A 189 4.23 18.06 -17.80
CA ARG A 189 3.30 17.65 -18.86
C ARG A 189 2.06 18.54 -18.97
N GLU A 190 1.95 19.56 -18.12
CA GLU A 190 0.81 20.49 -18.10
C GLU A 190 -0.55 19.77 -18.11
N TYR A 191 -0.67 18.70 -17.30
CA TYR A 191 -1.89 17.89 -17.29
C TYR A 191 -3.11 18.70 -16.82
N GLY A 192 -4.24 18.52 -17.52
CA GLY A 192 -5.52 19.04 -17.05
C GLY A 192 -6.05 18.28 -15.83
N LEU A 193 -6.99 18.89 -15.10
CA LEU A 193 -7.55 18.31 -13.86
C LEU A 193 -8.02 16.86 -14.01
N LYS A 194 -8.70 16.52 -15.13
CA LYS A 194 -9.16 15.15 -15.38
C LYS A 194 -8.00 14.13 -15.44
N GLN A 195 -6.90 14.49 -16.09
CA GLN A 195 -5.73 13.62 -16.20
C GLN A 195 -5.00 13.48 -14.86
N ILE A 196 -4.94 14.56 -14.07
CA ILE A 196 -4.41 14.52 -12.71
C ILE A 196 -5.24 13.58 -11.83
N VAL A 197 -6.58 13.64 -11.93
CA VAL A 197 -7.48 12.71 -11.23
C VAL A 197 -7.22 11.26 -11.64
N GLU A 198 -7.05 10.97 -12.93
CA GLU A 198 -6.73 9.62 -13.41
C GLU A 198 -5.37 9.12 -12.92
N LEU A 199 -4.38 10.02 -12.82
CA LEU A 199 -3.07 9.72 -12.23
C LEU A 199 -3.17 9.44 -10.73
N LEU A 200 -4.00 10.18 -9.99
CA LEU A 200 -4.12 10.06 -8.53
C LEU A 200 -5.15 9.02 -8.08
N ASP A 201 -5.91 8.43 -9.01
CA ASP A 201 -6.85 7.35 -8.75
C ASP A 201 -6.12 6.03 -8.44
N PHE A 202 -5.42 6.00 -7.31
CA PHE A 202 -4.64 4.91 -6.76
C PHE A 202 -4.91 4.85 -5.27
N GLU A 203 -5.26 3.66 -4.76
CA GLU A 203 -5.63 3.51 -3.35
C GLU A 203 -4.59 2.64 -2.64
N VAL A 204 -3.97 3.20 -1.60
CA VAL A 204 -3.39 2.42 -0.50
C VAL A 204 -4.04 2.90 0.77
N SER A 205 -4.78 2.00 1.42
CA SER A 205 -5.55 2.26 2.63
C SER A 205 -5.02 1.36 3.74
N PHE A 206 -4.41 1.97 4.76
CA PHE A 206 -4.06 1.33 6.03
C PHE A 206 -5.23 1.44 7.00
N GLY A 207 -5.50 0.36 7.72
CA GLY A 207 -6.59 0.33 8.67
C GLY A 207 -6.46 -0.75 9.72
N VAL A 208 -7.50 -0.84 10.55
CA VAL A 208 -7.60 -1.82 11.64
C VAL A 208 -8.83 -2.69 11.48
N ARG A 209 -8.68 -3.97 11.81
CA ARG A 209 -9.73 -4.95 11.94
C ARG A 209 -10.15 -5.04 13.41
N ARG A 210 -11.45 -4.95 13.68
CA ARG A 210 -12.03 -5.09 15.02
C ARG A 210 -13.38 -5.77 14.91
N SER A 211 -13.87 -6.37 15.99
CA SER A 211 -15.28 -6.77 16.05
C SER A 211 -16.18 -5.53 16.13
N GLY A 212 -17.40 -5.59 15.58
CA GLY A 212 -18.43 -4.57 15.76
C GLY A 212 -18.91 -3.92 14.46
N GLU A 213 -19.46 -2.71 14.55
CA GLU A 213 -20.19 -2.07 13.43
C GLU A 213 -19.30 -1.70 12.22
N MET A 214 -18.01 -1.44 12.44
CA MET A 214 -17.04 -1.15 11.38
C MET A 214 -15.86 -2.10 11.47
N PRO A 215 -16.03 -3.34 11.00
CA PRO A 215 -15.05 -4.39 11.25
C PRO A 215 -13.73 -4.19 10.50
N TRP A 216 -13.73 -3.35 9.45
CA TRP A 216 -12.56 -3.03 8.63
C TRP A 216 -12.40 -1.52 8.46
N GLN A 217 -12.03 -0.81 9.52
CA GLN A 217 -11.99 0.65 9.49
C GLN A 217 -10.69 1.18 8.85
N ILE A 218 -10.81 2.00 7.81
CA ILE A 218 -9.68 2.69 7.19
C ILE A 218 -9.24 3.85 8.09
N LYS A 219 -7.95 3.88 8.43
CA LYS A 219 -7.34 4.89 9.32
C LYS A 219 -6.49 5.91 8.57
N LEU A 220 -5.85 5.51 7.49
CA LEU A 220 -5.01 6.37 6.65
C LEU A 220 -5.08 5.88 5.21
N SER A 221 -5.24 6.79 4.24
CA SER A 221 -5.34 6.43 2.83
C SER A 221 -4.69 7.46 1.92
N THR A 222 -4.17 7.01 0.78
CA THR A 222 -3.82 7.89 -0.35
C THR A 222 -5.03 8.66 -0.89
N LEU A 223 -6.25 8.17 -0.65
CA LEU A 223 -7.52 8.80 -0.97
C LEU A 223 -8.20 9.27 0.33
N PRO A 224 -8.01 10.53 0.77
CA PRO A 224 -8.45 11.01 2.08
C PRO A 224 -9.94 10.73 2.38
N PHE A 225 -10.80 10.84 1.37
CA PHE A 225 -12.24 10.60 1.48
C PHE A 225 -12.63 9.13 1.76
N ARG A 226 -11.66 8.20 1.82
CA ARG A 226 -11.84 6.82 2.27
C ARG A 226 -11.61 6.64 3.76
N GLU A 227 -10.95 7.60 4.42
CA GLU A 227 -10.65 7.52 5.85
C GLU A 227 -11.94 7.57 6.69
N GLY A 228 -11.96 6.78 7.77
CA GLY A 228 -13.15 6.61 8.62
C GLY A 228 -14.23 5.70 8.03
N LYS A 229 -14.17 5.34 6.74
CA LYS A 229 -15.12 4.43 6.10
C LYS A 229 -14.67 2.96 6.24
N PRO A 230 -15.61 2.00 6.19
CA PRO A 230 -15.25 0.59 6.13
C PRO A 230 -14.63 0.25 4.76
N LEU A 231 -13.60 -0.60 4.76
CA LEU A 231 -13.08 -1.22 3.54
C LEU A 231 -14.10 -2.22 2.97
N MET A 232 -14.61 -3.11 3.84
CA MET A 232 -15.59 -4.15 3.53
C MET A 232 -16.37 -4.56 4.77
N THR A 233 -17.42 -5.36 4.58
CA THR A 233 -18.20 -5.99 5.66
C THR A 233 -17.54 -7.30 6.11
N GLU A 234 -17.93 -7.83 7.28
CA GLU A 234 -17.52 -9.18 7.74
C GLU A 234 -17.84 -10.25 6.70
N GLY A 235 -19.08 -10.29 6.20
CA GLY A 235 -19.49 -11.24 5.16
C GLY A 235 -18.71 -11.09 3.85
N GLY A 236 -18.27 -9.87 3.52
CA GLY A 236 -17.41 -9.63 2.36
C GLY A 236 -16.03 -10.28 2.50
N PHE A 237 -15.45 -10.23 3.70
CA PHE A 237 -14.19 -10.92 3.99
C PHE A 237 -14.37 -12.44 4.06
N GLU A 238 -15.45 -12.94 4.66
CA GLU A 238 -15.76 -14.37 4.68
C GLU A 238 -15.89 -14.96 3.27
N ALA A 239 -16.47 -14.21 2.32
CA ALA A 239 -16.55 -14.64 0.93
C ALA A 239 -15.15 -14.73 0.28
N LEU A 240 -14.20 -13.89 0.67
CA LEU A 240 -12.81 -14.00 0.21
C LEU A 240 -12.09 -15.20 0.84
N SER A 241 -12.41 -15.53 2.10
CA SER A 241 -11.73 -16.56 2.88
C SER A 241 -12.15 -17.98 2.53
N LYS A 242 -13.45 -18.23 2.31
CA LYS A 242 -14.00 -19.58 2.12
C LYS A 242 -13.56 -20.23 0.80
N ASP A 243 -13.21 -19.45 -0.21
CA ASP A 243 -12.94 -19.97 -1.57
C ASP A 243 -11.44 -19.98 -1.95
N GLY A 244 -10.53 -19.57 -1.06
CA GLY A 244 -9.11 -19.47 -1.39
C GLY A 244 -8.80 -18.45 -2.52
N GLY A 245 -9.73 -17.51 -2.72
CA GLY A 245 -9.79 -16.63 -3.88
C GLY A 245 -11.17 -16.69 -4.55
N ALA A 246 -11.89 -15.57 -4.55
CA ALA A 246 -13.23 -15.46 -5.09
C ALA A 246 -13.29 -14.58 -6.34
N LEU A 247 -14.27 -14.82 -7.21
CA LEU A 247 -14.67 -13.89 -8.25
C LEU A 247 -15.81 -13.01 -7.72
N LEU A 248 -15.53 -11.74 -7.47
CA LEU A 248 -16.51 -10.80 -6.91
C LEU A 248 -16.96 -9.78 -7.95
N LYS A 249 -18.26 -9.47 -7.95
CA LYS A 249 -18.82 -8.35 -8.72
C LYS A 249 -18.60 -7.05 -7.96
N MET A 250 -17.92 -6.11 -8.58
CA MET A 250 -17.63 -4.78 -8.04
C MET A 250 -18.38 -3.73 -8.87
N ASN A 251 -18.96 -2.72 -8.21
CA ASN A 251 -19.45 -1.53 -8.91
C ASN A 251 -18.36 -0.44 -8.86
N ARG A 252 -17.91 0.02 -10.03
CA ARG A 252 -16.94 1.11 -10.17
C ARG A 252 -17.51 2.17 -11.10
N GLY A 253 -17.94 3.29 -10.54
CA GLY A 253 -18.49 4.41 -11.31
C GLY A 253 -19.70 4.02 -12.16
N GLY A 254 -20.57 3.14 -11.66
CA GLY A 254 -21.75 2.64 -12.36
C GLY A 254 -21.50 1.46 -13.31
N LYS A 255 -20.23 1.05 -13.49
CA LYS A 255 -19.88 -0.15 -14.27
C LYS A 255 -19.68 -1.35 -13.37
N ILE A 256 -20.22 -2.49 -13.77
CA ILE A 256 -19.93 -3.77 -13.12
C ILE A 256 -18.58 -4.27 -13.63
N VAL A 257 -17.68 -4.57 -12.71
CA VAL A 257 -16.36 -5.16 -12.97
C VAL A 257 -16.28 -6.47 -12.20
N LEU A 258 -15.79 -7.52 -12.85
CA LEU A 258 -15.50 -8.78 -12.17
C LEU A 258 -14.08 -8.71 -11.62
N ARG A 259 -13.88 -9.12 -10.37
CA ARG A 259 -12.58 -9.11 -9.71
C ARG A 259 -12.25 -10.50 -9.20
N ARG A 260 -11.19 -11.08 -9.74
CA ARG A 260 -10.66 -12.36 -9.30
C ARG A 260 -9.65 -12.15 -8.19
N TRP A 261 -9.87 -12.78 -7.06
CA TRP A 261 -8.94 -12.84 -5.95
C TRP A 261 -8.19 -14.17 -5.94
N SER A 262 -6.97 -14.16 -5.42
CA SER A 262 -6.15 -15.35 -5.22
C SER A 262 -5.35 -15.22 -3.93
N VAL A 263 -5.26 -16.30 -3.15
CA VAL A 263 -4.40 -16.36 -1.96
C VAL A 263 -2.93 -16.49 -2.38
N ASP A 264 -2.08 -15.64 -1.82
CA ASP A 264 -0.60 -15.73 -1.92
C ASP A 264 -0.03 -16.36 -0.64
N ASP A 265 -0.56 -15.98 0.53
CA ASP A 265 -0.19 -16.52 1.84
C ASP A 265 -1.39 -16.49 2.80
N TRP A 266 -1.48 -17.49 3.67
CA TRP A 266 -2.47 -17.56 4.75
C TRP A 266 -1.89 -18.36 5.91
N SER A 267 -1.60 -17.69 7.01
CA SER A 267 -1.12 -18.30 8.25
C SER A 267 -1.97 -17.82 9.42
N THR A 268 -2.52 -18.76 10.18
CA THR A 268 -3.23 -18.46 11.43
C THR A 268 -2.24 -18.09 12.53
N ALA A 269 -2.72 -17.38 13.56
CA ALA A 269 -1.92 -17.14 14.76
C ALA A 269 -1.51 -18.49 15.39
N ALA A 270 -0.27 -18.55 15.89
CA ALA A 270 0.29 -19.71 16.57
C ALA A 270 -0.16 -19.81 18.03
#